data_AF-A0A7K9C9E5-F1
#
_entry.id   AF-A0A7K9C9E5-F1
#
_cell.length_a   1.000
_cell.length_b   1.000
_cell.length_c   1.000
_cell.angle_alpha   90.00
_cell.angle_beta   90.00
_cell.angle_gamma   90.00
#
_symmetry.space_group_name_H-M   'P 1'
#
loop_
_entity.id
_entity.type
_entity.pdbx_description
1 polymer ?
#
loop_
_entity_poly.entity_id
_entity_poly.type
_entity_poly.pdbx_seq_one_letter_code
_entity_poly.pdbx_strand_id
1 'polypeptide(L)'
;LTPSHPSRCGDPLAGSPSLTQSRHSLHLGDCAAALARYHREGCRDLGLAAEQLRLARRHLGRITGHVGAEDVLDIIFRDFCIGK
;
A
#
# COMPACT_ATOMS: atom_id res chain seq x y z
N LEU A 1 36.59 30.29 2.88
CA LEU A 1 35.35 30.90 2.37
C LEU A 1 34.64 29.90 1.46
N THR A 2 33.90 28.97 2.06
CA THR A 2 32.93 28.11 1.35
C THR A 2 31.70 28.07 2.25
N PRO A 3 30.56 28.66 1.84
CA PRO A 3 29.38 28.68 2.68
C PRO A 3 28.79 27.26 2.72
N SER A 4 28.92 26.60 3.87
CA SER A 4 28.22 25.37 4.19
C SER A 4 26.74 25.69 4.31
N HIS A 5 26.00 25.49 3.22
CA HIS A 5 24.54 25.51 3.25
C HIS A 5 24.04 24.55 4.34
N PRO A 6 23.18 24.98 5.27
CA PRO A 6 22.56 24.05 6.20
C PRO A 6 21.65 23.12 5.39
N SER A 7 22.01 21.84 5.37
CA SER A 7 21.17 20.74 4.89
C SER A 7 19.83 20.78 5.63
N ARG A 8 18.87 21.53 5.10
CA ARG A 8 17.54 21.76 5.67
C ARG A 8 16.56 20.61 5.47
N CYS A 9 17.06 19.39 5.29
CA CYS A 9 16.23 18.20 5.39
C CYS A 9 16.79 17.35 6.52
N GLY A 10 16.13 17.41 7.68
CA GLY A 10 16.38 16.45 8.75
C GLY A 10 16.15 15.05 8.19
N ASP A 11 17.01 14.12 8.57
CA ASP A 11 16.86 12.72 8.19
C ASP A 11 15.45 12.26 8.57
N PRO A 12 14.58 11.86 7.61
CA PRO A 12 13.21 11.44 7.88
C PRO A 12 13.14 10.17 8.75
N LEU A 13 14.28 9.55 9.04
CA LEU A 13 14.44 8.44 9.98
C LEU A 13 14.90 8.88 11.38
N ALA A 14 15.42 10.11 11.54
CA ALA A 14 15.94 10.61 12.82
C ALA A 14 14.89 11.28 13.72
N GLY A 15 13.66 11.51 13.22
CA GLY A 15 12.53 12.07 13.98
C GLY A 15 11.37 11.09 14.12
N SER A 16 10.39 11.40 14.98
CA SER A 16 9.13 10.66 15.04
C SER A 16 8.47 10.68 13.65
N PRO A 17 8.11 9.54 13.05
CA PRO A 17 7.61 9.51 11.69
C PRO A 17 6.33 10.32 11.59
N SER A 18 6.24 11.17 10.57
CA SER A 18 5.00 11.90 10.29
C SER A 18 3.84 10.92 10.07
N LEU A 19 2.59 11.33 10.37
CA LEU A 19 1.41 10.48 10.15
C LEU A 19 1.35 9.93 8.72
N THR A 20 1.77 10.73 7.73
CA THR A 20 1.85 10.34 6.32
C THR A 20 2.89 9.24 6.08
N GLN A 21 4.08 9.36 6.69
CA GLN A 21 5.13 8.34 6.59
C GLN A 21 4.71 7.04 7.26
N SER A 22 4.12 7.09 8.47
CA SER A 22 3.60 5.92 9.16
C SER A 22 2.53 5.19 8.35
N ARG A 23 1.61 5.93 7.72
CA ARG A 23 0.57 5.36 6.84
C ARG A 23 1.15 4.72 5.59
N HIS A 24 2.14 5.35 4.95
CA HIS A 24 2.80 4.77 3.77
C HIS A 24 3.61 3.52 4.14
N SER A 25 4.35 3.54 5.25
CA SER A 25 5.10 2.38 5.74
C SER A 25 4.18 1.19 6.03
N LEU A 26 3.01 1.44 6.61
CA LEU A 26 1.99 0.40 6.81
C LEU A 26 1.55 -0.21 5.48
N HIS A 27 1.14 0.60 4.51
CA HIS A 27 0.70 0.08 3.21
C HIS A 27 1.82 -0.60 2.42
N LEU A 28 3.07 -0.15 2.55
CA LEU A 28 4.21 -0.85 1.96
C LEU A 28 4.44 -2.22 2.61
N GLY A 29 4.32 -2.29 3.94
CA GLY A 29 4.40 -3.56 4.69
C GLY A 29 3.30 -4.54 4.27
N ASP A 30 2.07 -4.08 4.18
CA ASP A 30 0.93 -4.89 3.75
C ASP A 30 1.10 -5.36 2.29
N CYS A 31 1.58 -4.48 1.41
CA CYS A 31 1.88 -4.84 0.02
C CYS A 31 2.94 -5.95 -0.05
N ALA A 32 4.02 -5.81 0.70
CA ALA A 32 5.09 -6.80 0.74
C ALA A 32 4.57 -8.15 1.29
N ALA A 33 3.72 -8.11 2.32
CA ALA A 33 3.11 -9.31 2.89
C ALA A 33 2.20 -10.04 1.89
N ALA A 34 1.40 -9.30 1.11
CA ALA A 34 0.56 -9.87 0.04
C ALA A 34 1.42 -10.49 -1.07
N LEU A 35 2.48 -9.82 -1.53
CA LEU A 35 3.41 -10.39 -2.51
C LEU A 35 4.11 -11.66 -2.01
N ALA A 36 4.48 -11.69 -0.73
CA ALA A 36 5.04 -12.89 -0.12
C ALA A 36 4.05 -14.07 -0.08
N ARG A 37 2.75 -13.79 0.12
CA ARG A 37 1.67 -14.79 0.03
C ARG A 37 1.48 -15.28 -1.40
N TYR A 38 1.42 -14.37 -2.37
CA TYR A 38 1.38 -14.70 -3.80
C TYR A 38 2.48 -15.69 -4.19
N HIS A 39 3.73 -15.43 -3.79
CA HIS A 39 4.85 -16.32 -4.07
C HIS A 39 4.70 -17.72 -3.46
N ARG A 40 4.02 -17.86 -2.32
CA ARG A 40 3.74 -19.16 -1.70
C ARG A 40 2.55 -19.89 -2.35
N GLU A 41 1.57 -19.14 -2.84
CA GLU A 41 0.29 -19.66 -3.36
C GLU A 41 0.31 -19.92 -4.86
N GLY A 42 1.19 -19.27 -5.62
CA GLY A 42 1.26 -19.33 -7.09
C GLY A 42 1.45 -20.73 -7.69
N CYS A 43 1.95 -21.70 -6.91
CA CYS A 43 2.06 -23.10 -7.35
C CYS A 43 0.84 -23.97 -7.00
N ARG A 44 -0.10 -23.46 -6.19
CA ARG A 44 -1.15 -24.27 -5.55
C ARG A 44 -2.55 -23.87 -5.99
N ASP A 45 -2.82 -22.56 -6.13
CA ASP A 45 -4.12 -22.03 -6.54
C ASP A 45 -3.94 -20.67 -7.23
N LEU A 46 -4.28 -20.60 -8.51
CA LEU A 46 -4.18 -19.39 -9.32
C LEU A 46 -5.16 -18.30 -8.88
N GLY A 47 -6.35 -18.68 -8.38
CA GLY A 47 -7.35 -17.74 -7.87
C GLY A 47 -6.88 -17.05 -6.60
N LEU A 48 -6.34 -17.81 -5.66
CA LEU A 48 -5.73 -17.24 -4.44
C LEU A 48 -4.52 -16.36 -4.77
N ALA A 49 -3.66 -16.82 -5.68
CA ALA A 49 -2.52 -16.03 -6.14
C ALA A 49 -2.95 -14.70 -6.79
N ALA A 50 -3.96 -14.72 -7.67
CA ALA A 50 -4.51 -13.52 -8.28
C ALA A 50 -5.09 -12.56 -7.23
N GLU A 51 -5.76 -13.08 -6.20
CA GLU A 51 -6.28 -12.26 -5.11
C GLU A 51 -5.16 -11.57 -4.32
N GLN A 52 -4.05 -12.25 -4.04
CA GLN A 52 -2.90 -11.61 -3.38
C GLN A 52 -2.29 -10.49 -4.23
N LEU A 53 -2.20 -10.67 -5.55
CA LEU A 53 -1.75 -9.60 -6.46
C LEU A 53 -2.72 -8.42 -6.46
N ARG A 54 -4.02 -8.68 -6.44
CA ARG A 54 -5.05 -7.64 -6.35
C ARG A 54 -4.90 -6.83 -5.06
N LEU A 55 -4.66 -7.50 -3.93
CA LEU A 55 -4.40 -6.86 -2.63
C LEU A 55 -3.11 -6.03 -2.66
N ALA A 56 -2.01 -6.58 -3.18
CA ALA A 56 -0.75 -5.84 -3.30
C ALA A 56 -0.91 -4.54 -4.12
N ARG A 57 -1.58 -4.63 -5.28
CA ARG A 57 -1.89 -3.47 -6.13
C ARG A 57 -2.70 -2.41 -5.36
N ARG A 58 -3.69 -2.82 -4.58
CA ARG A 58 -4.53 -1.91 -3.78
C ARG A 58 -3.71 -1.13 -2.75
N HIS A 59 -2.81 -1.80 -2.03
CA HIS A 59 -1.94 -1.15 -1.06
C HIS A 59 -0.99 -0.14 -1.73
N LEU A 60 -0.45 -0.46 -2.91
CA LEU A 60 0.34 0.49 -3.71
C LEU A 60 -0.49 1.69 -4.21
N GLY A 61 -1.74 1.46 -4.60
CA GLY A 61 -2.66 2.52 -5.02
C GLY A 61 -2.88 3.58 -3.92
N ARG A 62 -3.03 3.13 -2.66
CA ARG A 62 -3.19 4.03 -1.50
C ARG A 62 -1.99 4.93 -1.24
N ILE A 63 -0.79 4.53 -1.66
CA ILE A 63 0.45 5.30 -1.51
C ILE A 63 0.62 6.27 -2.67
N THR A 64 0.36 5.81 -3.89
CA THR A 64 0.56 6.58 -5.13
C THR A 64 -0.59 7.51 -5.48
N GLY A 65 -1.72 7.41 -4.77
CA GLY A 65 -2.96 8.10 -5.12
C GLY A 65 -3.68 7.49 -6.32
N HIS A 66 -3.23 6.32 -6.77
CA HIS A 66 -3.89 5.58 -7.84
C HIS A 66 -5.13 4.86 -7.29
N VAL A 67 -6.29 5.18 -7.86
CA VAL A 67 -7.58 4.57 -7.51
C VAL A 67 -8.08 3.84 -8.76
N GLY A 68 -8.16 2.51 -8.68
CA GLY A 68 -8.68 1.67 -9.77
C GLY A 68 -10.21 1.61 -9.74
N ALA A 69 -10.81 1.11 -10.84
CA ALA A 69 -12.26 0.90 -10.90
C ALA A 69 -12.75 -0.01 -9.75
N GLU A 70 -11.96 -1.00 -9.38
CA GLU A 70 -12.26 -1.95 -8.29
C GLU A 70 -12.31 -1.27 -6.92
N ASP A 71 -11.50 -0.23 -6.69
CA ASP A 71 -11.54 0.53 -5.44
C ASP A 71 -12.83 1.37 -5.34
N VAL A 72 -13.31 1.88 -6.48
CA VAL A 72 -14.59 2.60 -6.58
C VAL A 72 -15.76 1.63 -6.38
N LEU A 73 -15.71 0.45 -7.01
CA LEU A 73 -16.72 -0.59 -6.83
C LEU A 73 -16.76 -1.07 -5.37
N ASP A 74 -15.61 -1.25 -4.71
CA ASP A 74 -15.55 -1.59 -3.28
C ASP A 74 -16.26 -0.53 -2.42
N ILE A 75 -16.15 0.76 -2.74
CA ILE A 75 -16.83 1.83 -1.99
C ILE A 75 -18.33 1.80 -2.26
N ILE A 76 -18.73 1.69 -3.53
CA ILE A 76 -20.14 1.65 -3.94
C ILE A 76 -20.84 0.46 -3.29
N PHE A 77 -20.22 -0.72 -3.30
CA PHE A 77 -20.83 -1.95 -2.79
C PHE A 77 -20.61 -2.19 -1.29
N ARG A 78 -19.72 -1.45 -0.61
CA ARG A 78 -19.51 -1.58 0.85
C ARG A 78 -20.76 -1.26 1.67
N ASP A 79 -21.58 -0.33 1.19
CA ASP A 79 -22.81 0.11 1.88
C ASP A 79 -24.07 -0.57 1.32
N PHE A 80 -23.95 -1.39 0.27
CA PHE A 80 -25.02 -2.31 -0.11
C PHE A 80 -25.01 -3.44 0.91
N CYS A 81 -25.93 -3.38 1.89
CA CYS A 81 -26.21 -4.51 2.77
C CYS A 81 -26.25 -5.81 1.94
N ILE A 82 -25.44 -6.79 2.35
CA ILE A 82 -25.51 -8.18 1.87
C ILE A 82 -26.96 -8.62 2.10
N GLY A 83 -27.76 -8.59 1.03
CA GLY A 83 -29.21 -8.60 1.19
C GLY A 83 -29.98 -8.30 -0.09
N LYS A 84 -29.53 -8.83 -1.22
CA LYS A 84 -30.40 -9.37 -2.28
C LYS A 84 -29.69 -10.53 -2.97
#